data_AF-U1NRW4-F1
#
_entry.id   AF-U1NRW4-F1
#
_cell.length_a   1.000
_cell.length_b   1.000
_cell.length_c   1.000
_cell.angle_alpha   90.00
_cell.angle_beta   90.00
_cell.angle_gamma   90.00
#
_symmetry.space_group_name_H-M   'P 1'
#
loop_
_entity.id
_entity.type
_entity.pdbx_description
1 polymer ?
#
loop_
_entity_poly.entity_id
_entity_poly.type
_entity_poly.pdbx_seq_one_letter_code
_entity_poly.pdbx_strand_id
1 'polypeptide(L)'
;MLPLQLIDSILINYNMGQVLLLGFVVTTLGALPLKSQQVIGLNTIAFGLIFLLTPLSTMPSVYLFLGLTLLVIGPIVYVTANE
;
A
#
# COMPACT_ATOMS: atom_id res chain seq x y z
N MET A 1 32.01 -0.24 -9.44
CA MET A 1 31.28 -1.53 -9.47
C MET A 1 30.10 -1.57 -8.50
N LEU A 2 30.06 -0.70 -7.48
CA LEU A 2 28.93 -0.59 -6.54
C LEU A 2 27.50 -0.33 -7.11
N PRO A 3 27.29 0.46 -8.19
CA PRO A 3 25.92 0.86 -8.56
C PRO A 3 25.06 -0.32 -9.01
N LEU A 4 25.65 -1.24 -9.79
CA LEU A 4 24.94 -2.36 -10.37
C LEU A 4 24.52 -3.38 -9.30
N GLN A 5 25.39 -3.67 -8.31
CA GLN A 5 25.07 -4.58 -7.21
C GLN A 5 24.00 -4.05 -6.25
N LEU A 6 23.92 -2.72 -6.07
CA LEU A 6 22.82 -2.08 -5.35
C LEU A 6 21.48 -2.27 -6.07
N ILE A 7 21.48 -2.05 -7.39
CA ILE A 7 20.30 -2.26 -8.24
C ILE A 7 19.92 -3.75 -8.24
N ASP A 8 20.89 -4.65 -8.38
CA ASP A 8 20.68 -6.10 -8.37
C ASP A 8 20.14 -6.59 -7.02
N SER A 9 20.62 -6.05 -5.90
CA SER A 9 20.13 -6.44 -4.57
C SER A 9 18.66 -6.04 -4.37
N ILE A 10 18.25 -4.89 -4.92
CA ILE A 10 16.85 -4.46 -4.94
C ILE A 10 16.04 -5.37 -5.86
N LEU A 11 16.55 -5.73 -7.04
CA LEU A 11 15.83 -6.54 -8.03
C LEU A 11 15.73 -8.03 -7.64
N ILE A 12 16.75 -8.59 -6.98
CA ILE A 12 16.88 -10.02 -6.62
C ILE A 12 16.13 -10.36 -5.32
N ASN A 13 16.08 -9.45 -4.34
CA ASN A 13 15.33 -9.61 -3.08
C ASN A 13 14.08 -8.71 -3.04
N TYR A 14 13.50 -8.44 -4.20
CA TYR A 14 12.34 -7.57 -4.30
C TYR A 14 11.08 -8.26 -3.75
N ASN A 15 10.67 -7.89 -2.55
CA ASN A 15 9.37 -8.29 -2.03
C ASN A 15 8.32 -7.28 -2.51
N MET A 16 7.43 -7.70 -3.41
CA MET A 16 6.39 -6.82 -3.96
C MET A 16 5.54 -6.20 -2.85
N GLY A 17 5.29 -6.94 -1.77
CA GLY A 17 4.55 -6.46 -0.62
C GLY A 17 5.21 -5.27 0.10
N GLN A 18 6.55 -5.26 0.20
CA GLN A 18 7.27 -4.13 0.80
C GLN A 18 7.15 -2.86 -0.04
N VAL A 19 7.20 -2.98 -1.37
CA VAL A 19 7.08 -1.80 -2.23
C VAL A 19 5.66 -1.27 -2.26
N LEU A 20 4.66 -2.15 -2.29
CA LEU A 20 3.27 -1.75 -2.14
C LEU A 20 3.02 -1.06 -0.79
N LEU A 21 3.62 -1.56 0.30
CA LEU A 21 3.54 -0.96 1.62
C LEU A 21 4.19 0.44 1.63
N LEU A 22 5.38 0.57 1.05
CA LEU A 22 6.08 1.84 0.94
C LEU A 22 5.25 2.84 0.11
N GLY A 23 4.70 2.39 -1.01
CA GLY A 23 3.79 3.17 -1.84
C GLY A 23 2.59 3.66 -1.05
N PHE A 24 1.93 2.78 -0.30
CA PHE A 24 0.80 3.14 0.55
C PHE A 24 1.16 4.22 1.58
N VAL A 25 2.31 4.09 2.25
CA VAL A 25 2.78 5.09 3.23
C VAL A 25 3.05 6.42 2.53
N VAL A 26 3.78 6.41 1.42
CA VAL A 26 4.14 7.64 0.68
C VAL A 26 2.89 8.34 0.15
N THR A 27 1.94 7.62 -0.45
CA THR A 27 0.71 8.23 -0.97
C THR A 27 -0.18 8.73 0.16
N THR A 28 -0.26 8.01 1.28
CA THR A 28 -1.00 8.47 2.47
C THR A 28 -0.40 9.76 3.02
N LEU A 29 0.92 9.80 3.21
CA LEU A 29 1.63 11.00 3.67
C LEU A 29 1.47 12.17 2.69
N GLY A 30 1.55 11.89 1.38
CA GLY A 30 1.31 12.87 0.33
C GLY A 30 -0.14 13.36 0.26
N ALA A 31 -1.10 12.57 0.76
CA ALA A 31 -2.50 12.94 0.83
C ALA A 31 -2.87 13.76 2.09
N LEU A 32 -2.04 13.71 3.15
CA LEU A 32 -2.28 14.47 4.38
C LEU A 32 -2.47 15.99 4.17
N PRO A 33 -1.71 16.69 3.31
CA PRO A 33 -1.88 18.11 3.08
C PRO A 33 -3.25 18.49 2.50
N LEU A 34 -3.96 17.55 1.85
CA LEU A 34 -5.29 17.79 1.30
C LEU A 34 -6.36 17.91 2.39
N LYS A 35 -6.07 17.52 3.64
CA LYS A 35 -6.98 17.58 4.79
C LYS A 35 -8.35 16.89 4.57
N SER A 36 -8.45 16.01 3.59
CA SER A 36 -9.68 15.28 3.27
C SER A 36 -9.58 13.84 3.76
N GLN A 37 -10.39 13.52 4.77
CA GLN A 37 -10.48 12.15 5.28
C GLN A 37 -11.07 11.19 4.24
N GLN A 38 -11.93 11.69 3.34
CA GLN A 38 -12.44 10.92 2.20
C GLN A 38 -11.31 10.50 1.26
N VAL A 39 -10.35 11.38 0.96
CA VAL A 39 -9.18 11.04 0.13
C VAL A 39 -8.31 9.97 0.79
N ILE A 40 -8.10 10.05 2.11
CA ILE A 40 -7.37 9.03 2.88
C ILE A 40 -8.12 7.69 2.85
N GLY A 41 -9.45 7.70 3.03
CA GLY A 41 -10.29 6.51 2.91
C GLY A 41 -10.20 5.88 1.53
N LEU A 42 -10.28 6.68 0.46
CA LEU A 42 -10.17 6.19 -0.91
C LEU A 42 -8.79 5.59 -1.21
N ASN A 43 -7.71 6.24 -0.79
CA ASN A 43 -6.35 5.70 -0.89
C ASN A 43 -6.22 4.36 -0.15
N THR A 44 -6.80 4.26 1.04
CA THR A 44 -6.81 3.04 1.85
C THR A 44 -7.55 1.89 1.14
N ILE A 45 -8.73 2.16 0.57
CA ILE A 45 -9.49 1.19 -0.22
C ILE A 45 -8.69 0.74 -1.44
N ALA A 46 -8.10 1.69 -2.17
CA ALA A 46 -7.32 1.42 -3.37
C ALA A 46 -6.13 0.50 -3.06
N PHE A 47 -5.35 0.79 -2.02
CA PHE A 47 -4.24 -0.08 -1.62
C PHE A 47 -4.71 -1.43 -1.06
N GLY A 48 -5.85 -1.48 -0.36
CA GLY A 48 -6.48 -2.75 0.04
C GLY A 48 -6.77 -3.66 -1.16
N LEU A 49 -7.34 -3.09 -2.23
CA LEU A 49 -7.58 -3.80 -3.49
C LEU A 49 -6.27 -4.19 -4.19
N ILE A 50 -5.28 -3.30 -4.25
CA ILE A 50 -3.99 -3.61 -4.88
C ILE A 50 -3.31 -4.79 -4.18
N PHE A 51 -3.27 -4.80 -2.84
CA PHE A 51 -2.74 -5.93 -2.08
C PHE A 51 -3.54 -7.22 -2.32
N LEU A 52 -4.87 -7.14 -2.37
CA LEU A 52 -5.71 -8.31 -2.61
C LEU A 52 -5.51 -8.91 -4.00
N LEU A 53 -5.32 -8.07 -5.02
CA LEU A 53 -5.17 -8.48 -6.42
C LEU A 53 -3.71 -8.83 -6.79
N THR A 54 -2.75 -8.52 -5.92
CA THR A 54 -1.34 -8.85 -6.15
C THR A 54 -1.12 -10.37 -5.98
N PRO A 55 -0.47 -11.06 -6.95
CA PRO A 55 -0.23 -12.49 -6.85
C PRO A 55 0.59 -12.90 -5.61
N LEU A 56 0.18 -13.96 -4.92
CA LEU A 56 0.90 -14.50 -3.75
C LEU A 56 2.29 -15.06 -4.07
N SER A 57 2.61 -15.29 -5.35
CA SER A 57 3.95 -15.70 -5.78
C SER A 57 5.00 -14.59 -5.66
N THR A 58 4.58 -13.32 -5.51
CA THR A 58 5.50 -12.16 -5.47
C THR A 58 5.60 -11.52 -4.08
N MET A 59 4.78 -11.98 -3.12
CA MET A 59 4.79 -11.48 -1.75
C MET A 59 4.29 -12.52 -0.72
N PRO A 60 4.78 -12.50 0.53
CA PRO A 60 4.25 -13.32 1.63
C PRO A 60 2.76 -13.08 1.91
N SER A 61 2.07 -14.10 2.40
CA SER A 61 0.63 -14.06 2.71
C SER A 61 0.21 -12.98 3.71
N VAL A 62 1.13 -12.53 4.57
CA VAL A 62 0.93 -11.38 5.48
C VAL A 62 0.38 -10.14 4.75
N TYR A 63 0.86 -9.87 3.53
CA TYR A 63 0.43 -8.70 2.77
C TYR A 63 -0.98 -8.84 2.19
N LEU A 64 -1.45 -10.06 1.93
CA LEU A 64 -2.86 -10.30 1.59
C LEU A 64 -3.77 -9.97 2.77
N PHE A 65 -3.40 -10.41 3.98
CA PHE A 65 -4.17 -10.10 5.19
C PHE A 65 -4.16 -8.61 5.52
N LEU A 66 -3.04 -7.92 5.27
CA LEU A 66 -3.00 -6.46 5.30
C LEU A 66 -3.99 -5.86 4.30
N GLY A 67 -3.99 -6.32 3.04
CA GLY A 67 -4.94 -5.87 2.01
C GLY A 67 -6.40 -6.03 2.43
N LEU A 68 -6.77 -7.18 2.97
CA LEU A 68 -8.11 -7.44 3.51
C LEU A 68 -8.45 -6.49 4.67
N THR A 69 -7.49 -6.27 5.58
CA THR A 69 -7.66 -5.34 6.71
C THR A 69 -7.91 -3.91 6.20
N LEU A 70 -7.14 -3.45 5.21
CA LEU A 70 -7.33 -2.15 4.57
C LEU A 70 -8.67 -2.06 3.83
N LEU A 71 -9.14 -3.15 3.22
CA LEU A 71 -10.44 -3.19 2.54
C LEU A 71 -11.62 -3.06 3.52
N VAL A 72 -11.44 -3.47 4.77
CA VAL A 72 -12.44 -3.29 5.84
C VAL A 72 -12.35 -1.90 6.45
N ILE A 73 -11.14 -1.41 6.74
CA ILE A 73 -10.92 -0.10 7.39
C ILE A 73 -11.20 1.04 6.42
N GLY A 74 -10.82 0.93 5.15
CA GLY A 74 -10.93 1.97 4.15
C GLY A 74 -12.35 2.53 3.98
N PRO A 75 -13.38 1.68 3.78
CA PRO A 75 -14.77 2.12 3.73
C PRO A 75 -15.21 2.80 5.02
N ILE A 76 -14.82 2.29 6.19
CA ILE A 76 -15.13 2.92 7.48
C ILE A 76 -14.55 4.34 7.53
N VAL A 77 -13.27 4.51 7.18
CA VAL A 77 -12.63 5.83 7.14
C VAL A 77 -13.31 6.76 6.14
N TYR A 78 -13.72 6.24 4.98
CA TYR A 78 -14.40 7.03 3.95
C TYR A 78 -15.79 7.49 4.38
N VAL A 79 -16.62 6.61 4.93
CA VAL A 79 -18.02 6.94 5.30
C VAL A 79 -18.12 7.73 6.60
N THR A 80 -17.13 7.60 7.50
CA THR A 80 -17.07 8.39 8.75
C THR A 80 -16.42 9.76 8.56
N ALA A 81 -15.93 10.07 7.37
CA ALA A 81 -15.37 11.37 7.05
C ALA A 81 -16.47 12.43 7.13
N ASN A 82 -16.34 13.33 8.10
CA ASN A 82 -17.14 14.56 8.14
C ASN A 82 -16.54 15.57 7.15
N GLU A 83 -17.43 16.33 6.49
CA GLU A 83 -17.05 17.38 5.52
C GLU A 83 -16.08 18.41 6.09
#